data_AF-A0A971M3W3-F1
#
_entry.id   AF-A0A971M3W3-F1
#
_cell.length_a   1.000
_cell.length_b   1.000
_cell.length_c   1.000
_cell.angle_alpha   90.00
_cell.angle_beta   90.00
_cell.angle_gamma   90.00
#
_symmetry.space_group_name_H-M   'P 1'
#
loop_
_entity.id
_entity.type
_entity.pdbx_description
1 polymer ?
#
loop_
_entity_poly.entity_id
_entity_poly.type
_entity_poly.pdbx_seq_one_letter_code
_entity_poly.pdbx_strand_id
1 'polypeptide(L)'
;MDEIKTVDDLLKAKNVTPEEYECLKDFIETAKANEREIREYACRMRSNFDRLSQALELIEERMLTLNKALQDLLDASETFQLRLMSSDKFYRE
;
A
#
# COMPACT_ATOMS: atom_id res chain seq x y z
N MET A 1 -1.77 15.04 -8.62
CA MET A 1 -0.84 15.22 -9.75
C MET A 1 -1.32 16.34 -10.66
N ASP A 2 -2.62 16.54 -10.81
CA ASP A 2 -3.20 17.64 -11.62
C ASP A 2 -2.83 19.06 -11.16
N GLU A 3 -2.23 19.22 -9.98
CA GLU A 3 -1.72 20.50 -9.47
C GLU A 3 -0.22 20.71 -9.70
N ILE A 4 0.52 19.70 -10.18
CA ILE A 4 1.96 19.83 -10.41
C ILE A 4 2.19 20.48 -11.77
N LYS A 5 2.70 21.70 -11.75
CA LYS A 5 3.08 22.45 -12.97
C LYS A 5 4.19 21.70 -13.72
N THR A 6 4.01 21.56 -15.02
CA THR A 6 5.03 21.01 -15.92
C THR A 6 6.10 22.05 -16.24
N VAL A 7 7.24 21.60 -16.77
CA VAL A 7 8.27 22.49 -17.33
C VAL A 7 7.66 23.43 -18.37
N ASP A 8 6.75 22.95 -19.22
CA ASP A 8 6.07 23.79 -20.21
C ASP A 8 5.15 24.84 -19.57
N ASP A 9 4.49 24.51 -18.45
CA ASP A 9 3.68 25.48 -17.70
C ASP A 9 4.56 26.57 -17.07
N LEU A 10 5.75 26.20 -16.58
CA LEU A 10 6.71 27.14 -16.02
C LEU A 10 7.29 28.06 -17.10
N LEU A 11 7.62 27.52 -18.28
CA LEU A 11 8.10 28.30 -19.42
C LEU A 11 7.04 29.29 -19.92
N LYS A 12 5.78 28.86 -20.00
CA LYS A 12 4.64 29.73 -20.34
C LYS A 12 4.43 30.80 -19.29
N ALA A 13 4.47 30.44 -18.01
CA ALA A 13 4.28 31.40 -16.92
C ALA A 13 5.39 32.47 -16.87
N LYS A 14 6.64 32.12 -17.23
CA LYS A 14 7.75 33.09 -17.34
C LYS A 14 7.65 33.98 -18.58
N ASN A 15 6.85 33.60 -19.59
CA ASN A 15 6.87 34.22 -20.93
C ASN A 15 8.28 34.23 -21.54
N VAL A 16 8.93 33.07 -21.57
CA VAL A 16 10.29 32.91 -22.13
C VAL A 16 10.32 33.31 -23.61
N THR A 17 11.27 34.18 -23.98
CA THR A 17 11.42 34.57 -25.40
C THR A 17 12.12 33.45 -26.19
N PRO A 18 11.98 33.42 -27.53
CA PRO A 18 12.66 32.41 -28.36
C PRO A 18 14.17 32.39 -28.17
N GLU A 19 14.80 33.55 -27.95
CA GLU A 19 16.24 33.68 -27.74
C GLU A 19 16.67 33.11 -26.38
N GLU A 20 15.90 33.38 -25.33
CA GLU A 20 16.12 32.78 -24.01
C GLU A 20 15.92 31.26 -24.04
N TYR A 21 14.94 30.78 -24.79
CA TYR A 21 14.67 29.36 -24.97
C TYR A 21 15.85 28.64 -25.62
N GLU A 22 16.38 29.20 -26.72
CA GLU A 22 17.53 28.60 -27.40
C GLU A 22 18.80 28.65 -26.55
N CYS A 23 19.00 29.71 -25.74
CA CYS A 23 20.12 29.78 -24.80
C CYS A 23 20.04 28.71 -23.69
N LEU A 24 18.83 28.34 -23.26
CA LEU A 24 18.58 27.39 -22.17
C LEU A 24 18.13 26.00 -22.66
N LYS A 25 18.21 25.73 -23.96
CA LYS A 25 17.61 24.55 -24.60
C LYS A 25 18.01 23.24 -23.95
N ASP A 26 19.31 23.03 -23.73
CA ASP A 26 19.82 21.79 -23.14
C ASP A 26 19.32 21.59 -21.69
N PHE A 27 19.21 22.68 -20.93
CA PHE A 27 18.64 22.65 -19.58
C PHE A 27 17.14 22.33 -19.61
N ILE A 28 16.40 22.92 -20.54
CA ILE A 28 14.96 22.68 -20.71
C ILE A 28 14.70 21.22 -21.10
N GLU A 29 15.46 20.68 -22.05
CA GLU A 29 15.33 19.28 -22.47
C GLU A 29 15.70 18.31 -21.34
N THR A 30 16.75 18.61 -20.58
CA THR A 30 17.11 17.81 -19.39
C THR A 30 15.99 17.86 -18.34
N ALA A 31 15.42 19.04 -18.09
CA ALA A 31 14.30 19.19 -17.16
C ALA A 31 13.06 18.39 -17.62
N LYS A 32 12.75 18.41 -18.92
CA LYS A 32 11.66 17.62 -19.50
C LYS A 32 11.90 16.12 -19.44
N ALA A 33 13.14 15.67 -19.63
CA ALA A 33 13.51 14.27 -19.45
C ALA A 33 13.30 13.83 -18.00
N ASN A 34 13.81 14.62 -17.04
CA ASN A 34 13.64 14.34 -15.62
C ASN A 34 12.16 14.34 -15.20
N GLU A 35 11.35 15.28 -15.71
CA GLU A 35 9.92 15.30 -15.44
C GLU A 35 9.23 14.01 -15.91
N ARG A 36 9.59 13.50 -17.09
CA ARG A 36 9.07 12.23 -17.60
C ARG A 36 9.47 11.05 -16.71
N GLU A 37 10.73 10.98 -16.29
CA GLU A 37 11.21 9.94 -15.38
C GLU A 37 10.49 9.99 -14.03
N ILE A 38 10.36 11.17 -13.42
CA ILE A 38 9.64 11.36 -12.17
C ILE A 38 8.19 10.89 -12.30
N ARG A 39 7.52 11.25 -13.40
CA ARG A 39 6.14 10.80 -13.67
C ARG A 39 6.05 9.28 -13.80
N GLU A 40 6.99 8.66 -14.50
CA GLU A 40 7.04 7.20 -14.63
C GLU A 40 7.26 6.53 -13.26
N TYR A 41 8.22 7.01 -12.47
CA TYR A 41 8.45 6.50 -11.12
C TYR A 41 7.24 6.68 -10.22
N ALA A 42 6.56 7.82 -10.29
CA ALA A 42 5.33 8.06 -9.52
C ALA A 42 4.21 7.08 -9.91
N CYS A 43 4.04 6.79 -11.20
CA CYS A 43 3.09 5.78 -11.68
C CYS A 43 3.45 4.38 -11.18
N ARG A 44 4.72 3.98 -11.28
CA ARG A 44 5.19 2.69 -10.76
C ARG A 44 5.01 2.58 -9.25
N MET A 45 5.31 3.65 -8.51
CA MET A 45 5.15 3.71 -7.06
C MET A 45 3.68 3.56 -6.66
N ARG A 46 2.75 4.24 -7.36
CA ARG A 46 1.31 4.08 -7.12
C ARG A 46 0.87 2.63 -7.32
N SER A 47 1.25 2.02 -8.45
CA SER A 47 0.92 0.61 -8.70
C SER A 47 1.51 -0.33 -7.64
N ASN A 48 2.73 -0.06 -7.17
CA ASN A 48 3.34 -0.83 -6.09
C ASN A 48 2.58 -0.66 -4.76
N PHE A 49 2.13 0.56 -4.43
CA PHE A 49 1.31 0.81 -3.25
C PHE A 49 -0.03 0.09 -3.33
N ASP A 50 -0.71 0.12 -4.48
CA ASP A 50 -1.98 -0.58 -4.66
C ASP A 50 -1.81 -2.09 -4.44
N ARG A 51 -0.74 -2.68 -4.98
CA ARG A 51 -0.40 -4.10 -4.76
C ARG A 51 -0.08 -4.41 -3.30
N LEU A 52 0.62 -3.50 -2.62
CA LEU A 52 0.93 -3.64 -1.20
C LEU A 52 -0.33 -3.55 -0.34
N SER A 53 -1.25 -2.65 -0.66
CA SER A 53 -2.56 -2.53 0.00
C SER A 53 -3.35 -3.83 -0.11
N GLN A 54 -3.46 -4.38 -1.32
CA GLN A 54 -4.14 -5.66 -1.55
C GLN A 54 -3.49 -6.82 -0.79
N ALA A 55 -2.16 -6.84 -0.71
CA ALA A 55 -1.45 -7.86 0.06
C ALA A 55 -1.73 -7.75 1.56
N LEU A 56 -1.84 -6.53 2.10
CA LEU A 56 -2.18 -6.30 3.50
C LEU A 56 -3.63 -6.71 3.81
N GLU A 57 -4.59 -6.38 2.95
CA GLU A 57 -5.99 -6.81 3.08
C GLU A 57 -6.09 -8.34 3.14
N LEU A 58 -5.37 -9.04 2.26
CA LEU A 58 -5.33 -10.51 2.27
C LEU A 58 -4.68 -11.08 3.55
N ILE A 59 -3.67 -10.41 4.09
CA ILE A 59 -3.06 -10.81 5.38
C ILE A 59 -4.07 -10.64 6.52
N GLU A 60 -4.82 -9.54 6.53
CA GLU A 60 -5.86 -9.28 7.53
C GLU A 60 -6.95 -10.36 7.50
N GLU A 61 -7.49 -10.69 6.31
CA GLU A 61 -8.48 -11.76 6.15
C GLU A 61 -7.95 -13.13 6.65
N ARG A 62 -6.69 -13.43 6.35
CA ARG A 62 -6.04 -14.67 6.81
C ARG A 62 -5.84 -14.68 8.32
N MET A 63 -5.50 -13.54 8.93
CA MET A 63 -5.38 -13.44 10.39
C MET A 63 -6.72 -13.64 11.08
N LEU A 64 -7.81 -13.10 10.54
CA LEU A 64 -9.17 -13.35 11.05
C LEU A 64 -9.53 -14.83 10.97
N THR A 65 -9.22 -15.48 9.85
CA THR A 65 -9.46 -16.92 9.67
C THR A 65 -8.65 -17.75 10.67
N LEU A 66 -7.37 -17.41 10.87
CA LEU A 66 -6.50 -18.08 11.82
C LEU A 66 -6.99 -17.92 13.26
N ASN A 67 -7.39 -16.70 13.65
CA ASN A 67 -7.94 -16.44 14.97
C ASN A 67 -9.21 -17.25 15.24
N LYS A 68 -10.09 -17.35 14.24
CA LYS A 68 -11.29 -18.19 14.37
C LYS A 68 -10.93 -19.67 14.55
N ALA A 69 -10.02 -20.20 13.74
CA ALA A 69 -9.59 -21.59 13.85
C ALA A 69 -8.91 -21.88 15.20
N LEU A 70 -8.17 -20.92 15.76
CA LEU A 70 -7.60 -21.04 17.10
C LEU A 70 -8.68 -21.05 18.19
N GLN A 71 -9.71 -20.22 18.06
CA GLN A 71 -10.83 -20.23 19.00
C GLN A 71 -11.60 -21.56 18.94
N ASP A 72 -11.91 -22.04 17.73
CA ASP A 72 -12.59 -23.33 17.54
C ASP A 72 -11.78 -24.49 18.18
N LEU A 73 -10.44 -24.44 18.08
CA LEU A 73 -9.56 -25.42 18.71
C LEU A 73 -9.57 -25.33 20.25
N LEU A 74 -9.59 -24.12 20.81
CA LEU A 74 -9.69 -23.90 22.25
C LEU A 74 -11.02 -24.44 22.79
N ASP A 75 -12.13 -24.10 22.15
CA ASP A 75 -13.46 -24.55 22.55
C ASP A 75 -13.59 -26.09 22.49
N ALA A 76 -13.01 -26.71 21.45
CA ALA A 76 -12.94 -28.16 21.33
C ALA A 76 -12.08 -28.77 22.45
N SER A 77 -10.92 -28.17 22.76
CA SER A 77 -10.04 -28.60 23.84
C SER A 77 -10.74 -28.55 25.20
N GLU A 78 -11.45 -27.46 25.52
CA GLU A 78 -12.25 -27.33 26.75
C GLU A 78 -13.34 -28.40 26.83
N THR A 79 -14.04 -28.64 25.72
CA THR A 79 -15.06 -29.71 25.64
C THR A 79 -14.45 -31.09 25.88
N PHE A 80 -13.28 -31.38 25.31
CA PHE A 80 -12.55 -32.63 25.56
C PHE A 80 -12.13 -32.76 27.02
N GLN A 81 -11.62 -31.68 27.63
CA GLN A 81 -11.26 -31.68 29.05
C GLN A 81 -12.46 -32.00 29.94
N LEU A 82 -13.61 -31.35 29.70
CA LEU A 82 -14.85 -31.64 30.44
C LEU A 82 -15.29 -33.11 30.31
N ARG A 83 -15.20 -33.69 29.11
CA ARG A 83 -15.52 -35.12 28.89
C ARG A 83 -14.55 -36.09 29.56
N LEU A 84 -13.30 -35.67 29.75
CA LEU A 84 -12.25 -36.48 30.38
C LEU A 84 -12.20 -36.31 31.91
N MET A 85 -12.96 -35.37 32.48
CA MET A 85 -13.08 -35.26 33.94
C MET A 85 -13.79 -36.49 34.52
N SER A 86 -13.17 -37.12 35.51
CA SER A 86 -13.77 -38.25 36.23
C SER A 86 -15.03 -37.82 36.99
N SER A 87 -16.04 -38.69 37.01
CA SER A 87 -17.35 -38.46 37.63
C SER A 87 -17.29 -38.07 39.12
N ASP A 88 -16.20 -38.41 39.83
CA ASP A 88 -15.99 -38.02 41.24
C ASP A 88 -15.82 -36.51 41.46
N LYS A 89 -15.49 -35.74 40.41
CA LYS A 89 -15.35 -34.28 40.50
C LYS A 89 -16.62 -33.50 40.15
N PHE A 90 -17.63 -34.15 39.57
CA PHE A 90 -18.87 -33.51 39.13
C PHE A 90 -19.95 -33.48 40.24
N TYR A 91 -19.84 -34.33 41.27
CA TYR A 91 -20.85 -34.49 42.34
C TYR A 91 -20.42 -33.93 43.72
N ARG A 92 -19.42 -33.05 43.77
CA ARG A 92 -19.11 -32.29 44.99
C ARG A 92 -19.51 -30.83 44.79
N GLU A 93 -20.81 -30.58 44.90
CA GLU A 93 -21.34 -29.30 45.41
C GLU A 93 -21.37 -29.35 46.94
#